data_AF-A0A1F4E4E6-F1
#
_entry.id   AF-A0A1F4E4E6-F1
#
_cell.length_a   1.000
_cell.length_b   1.000
_cell.length_c   1.000
_cell.angle_alpha   90.00
_cell.angle_beta   90.00
_cell.angle_gamma   90.00
#
_symmetry.space_group_name_H-M   'P 1'
#
loop_
_entity.id
_entity.type
_entity.pdbx_description
1 polymer ?
#
loop_
_entity_poly.entity_id
_entity_poly.type
_entity_poly.pdbx_seq_one_letter_code
_entity_poly.pdbx_strand_id
1 'polypeptide(L)'
;MAAAQKANPCAAQKPAAAANPCAAKNPCAAKNPCAASGKVDRKLVIRPKGTKLMSGNQAELVKVGEALYKDKKLSTNGMACETCHAGRASFAPGFAKPYPHPVAMAKEKSGVARVHLDEMIQFCMIVPMAAKPLPWDSKELAALTAYTVQVQKSFKPVTSKANPCAAKNPCAAK
;
A
#
# COMPACT_ATOMS: atom_id res chain seq x y z
N MET A 1 -38.64 33.20 -55.64
CA MET A 1 -39.15 32.11 -54.77
C MET A 1 -38.13 30.99 -54.80
N ALA A 2 -37.32 30.83 -53.75
CA ALA A 2 -36.28 29.79 -53.67
C ALA A 2 -36.63 28.84 -52.52
N ALA A 3 -36.80 27.55 -52.84
CA ALA A 3 -37.11 26.50 -51.89
C ALA A 3 -35.84 26.05 -51.15
N ALA A 4 -35.84 26.16 -49.81
CA ALA A 4 -34.78 25.67 -48.95
C ALA A 4 -35.09 24.25 -48.47
N GLN A 5 -34.11 23.37 -48.67
CA GLN A 5 -34.11 21.94 -48.34
C GLN A 5 -34.11 21.72 -46.82
N LYS A 6 -34.97 20.82 -46.32
CA LYS A 6 -34.98 20.41 -44.91
C LYS A 6 -33.84 19.42 -44.64
N ALA A 7 -32.86 19.84 -43.84
CA ALA A 7 -31.85 18.94 -43.30
C ALA A 7 -32.39 18.18 -42.07
N ASN A 8 -31.99 16.92 -41.99
CA ASN A 8 -32.37 15.91 -41.00
C ASN A 8 -31.70 16.21 -39.64
N PRO A 9 -32.43 16.31 -38.50
CA PRO A 9 -31.88 16.80 -37.22
C PRO A 9 -30.97 15.80 -36.46
N CYS A 10 -30.51 14.71 -37.07
CA CYS A 10 -29.69 13.68 -36.41
C CYS A 10 -28.17 13.83 -36.64
N ALA A 11 -27.65 15.07 -36.70
CA ALA A 11 -26.21 15.34 -36.68
C ALA A 11 -25.81 16.11 -35.42
N ALA A 12 -26.05 15.52 -34.25
CA ALA A 12 -25.52 16.01 -32.98
C ALA A 12 -24.82 14.86 -32.24
N GLN A 13 -23.49 14.90 -32.32
CA GLN A 13 -22.50 14.45 -31.33
C GLN A 13 -22.78 13.12 -30.60
N LYS A 14 -21.92 12.14 -30.87
CA LYS A 14 -21.77 10.93 -30.05
C LYS A 14 -21.81 11.32 -28.56
N PRO A 15 -22.70 10.75 -27.74
CA PRO A 15 -22.58 10.92 -26.30
C PRO A 15 -21.25 10.29 -25.89
N ALA A 16 -20.34 11.10 -25.37
CA ALA A 16 -19.22 10.59 -24.60
C ALA A 16 -19.80 9.66 -23.55
N ALA A 17 -19.31 8.42 -23.52
CA ALA A 17 -19.73 7.41 -22.55
C ALA A 17 -19.78 8.06 -21.17
N ALA A 18 -21.00 8.16 -20.60
CA ALA A 18 -21.19 8.67 -19.27
C ALA A 18 -20.31 7.85 -18.34
N ALA A 19 -19.24 8.47 -17.83
CA ALA A 19 -18.31 7.82 -16.94
C ALA A 19 -19.10 7.29 -15.75
N ASN A 20 -18.99 5.97 -15.50
CA ASN A 20 -19.66 5.31 -14.39
C ASN A 20 -19.36 6.08 -13.09
N PRO A 21 -20.37 6.56 -12.34
CA PRO A 21 -20.15 7.34 -11.12
C PRO A 21 -19.44 6.55 -10.01
N CYS A 22 -19.34 5.22 -10.15
CA CYS A 22 -18.54 4.34 -9.30
C CYS A 22 -17.03 4.36 -9.62
N ALA A 23 -16.60 4.87 -10.78
CA ALA A 23 -15.18 4.99 -11.12
C ALA A 23 -14.47 6.09 -10.33
N ALA A 24 -15.19 7.16 -9.97
CA ALA A 24 -14.66 8.28 -9.18
C ALA A 24 -14.40 7.91 -7.70
N LYS A 25 -14.91 6.77 -7.23
CA LYS A 25 -14.81 6.32 -5.84
C LYS A 25 -14.08 5.00 -5.66
N ASN A 26 -13.27 4.56 -6.63
CA ASN A 26 -12.44 3.38 -6.47
C ASN A 26 -11.05 3.76 -5.93
N PRO A 27 -10.75 3.61 -4.62
CA PRO A 27 -9.43 3.86 -4.06
C PRO A 27 -8.35 2.90 -4.61
N CYS A 28 -8.73 1.82 -5.30
CA CYS A 28 -7.80 0.94 -6.02
C CYS A 28 -7.41 1.46 -7.41
N ALA A 29 -8.10 2.48 -7.95
CA ALA A 29 -7.69 3.18 -9.18
C ALA A 29 -6.70 4.33 -8.89
N ALA A 30 -6.50 4.69 -7.62
CA ALA A 30 -5.41 5.56 -7.23
C ALA A 30 -4.08 4.88 -7.57
N LYS A 31 -3.22 5.58 -8.32
CA LYS A 31 -1.83 5.16 -8.58
C LYS A 31 -1.22 4.71 -7.25
N ASN A 32 -0.71 3.48 -7.19
CA ASN A 32 -0.07 2.92 -6.00
C ASN A 32 0.85 4.00 -5.38
N PRO A 33 0.57 4.50 -4.16
CA PRO A 33 1.35 5.59 -3.58
C PRO A 33 2.83 5.19 -3.40
N CYS A 34 3.11 3.88 -3.36
CA CYS A 34 4.46 3.36 -3.34
C CYS A 34 5.16 3.47 -4.70
N ALA A 35 4.42 3.51 -5.82
CA ALA A 35 4.98 3.67 -7.16
C ALA A 35 5.41 5.12 -7.46
N ALA A 36 4.81 6.12 -6.78
CA ALA A 36 5.06 7.54 -7.03
C ALA A 36 6.40 8.07 -6.50
N SER A 37 6.99 7.45 -5.47
CA SER A 37 8.23 7.93 -4.86
C SER A 37 9.48 7.53 -5.67
N GLY A 38 10.57 8.30 -5.61
CA GLY A 38 11.82 8.01 -6.32
C GLY A 38 12.55 6.73 -5.85
N LYS A 39 13.77 6.50 -6.35
CA LYS A 39 14.64 5.42 -5.85
C LYS A 39 14.96 5.64 -4.36
N VAL A 40 15.04 4.56 -3.59
CA VAL A 40 15.40 4.58 -2.17
C VAL A 40 16.85 4.12 -2.03
N ASP A 41 17.66 4.89 -1.30
CA ASP A 41 19.02 4.46 -0.96
C ASP A 41 18.97 3.22 -0.05
N ARG A 42 19.61 2.14 -0.52
CA ARG A 42 19.72 0.86 0.17
C ARG A 42 20.29 1.00 1.58
N LYS A 43 21.20 1.96 1.82
CA LYS A 43 21.83 2.15 3.12
C LYS A 43 20.85 2.59 4.22
N LEU A 44 19.72 3.17 3.83
CA LEU A 44 18.69 3.63 4.77
C LEU A 44 17.71 2.53 5.19
N VAL A 45 17.63 1.46 4.39
CA VAL A 45 16.58 0.44 4.49
C VAL A 45 17.12 -0.97 4.64
N ILE A 46 18.42 -1.17 4.44
CA ILE A 46 19.09 -2.44 4.70
C ILE A 46 19.82 -2.35 6.02
N ARG A 47 19.59 -3.37 6.84
CA ARG A 47 20.21 -3.48 8.14
C ARG A 47 21.74 -3.55 8.00
N PRO A 48 22.51 -2.67 8.67
CA PRO A 48 23.96 -2.77 8.71
C PRO A 48 24.41 -4.10 9.34
N LYS A 49 25.54 -4.63 8.88
CA LYS A 49 26.08 -5.88 9.44
C LYS A 49 26.32 -5.70 10.95
N GLY A 50 25.83 -6.65 11.75
CA GLY A 50 26.01 -6.67 13.19
C GLY A 50 24.94 -5.94 14.00
N THR A 51 24.03 -5.19 13.38
CA THR A 51 22.93 -4.57 14.13
C THR A 51 21.81 -5.58 14.42
N LYS A 52 21.15 -5.38 15.55
CA LYS A 52 19.99 -6.17 15.99
C LYS A 52 18.91 -5.21 16.48
N LEU A 53 17.66 -5.62 16.33
CA LEU A 53 16.56 -4.90 16.96
C LEU A 53 16.76 -4.91 18.47
N MET A 54 16.31 -3.83 19.10
CA MET A 54 16.24 -3.76 20.56
C MET A 54 15.50 -4.99 21.10
N SER A 55 16.09 -5.62 22.11
CA SER A 55 15.44 -6.68 22.87
C SER A 55 14.59 -6.07 23.98
N GLY A 56 13.43 -6.66 24.25
CA GLY A 56 12.53 -6.17 25.29
C GLY A 56 11.35 -7.11 25.50
N ASN A 57 10.49 -6.77 26.47
CA ASN A 57 9.26 -7.51 26.72
C ASN A 57 8.37 -7.45 25.46
N GLN A 58 8.08 -8.61 24.88
CA GLN A 58 7.30 -8.72 23.65
C GLN A 58 5.90 -8.11 23.77
N ALA A 59 5.23 -8.29 24.91
CA ALA A 59 3.90 -7.72 25.11
C ALA A 59 3.93 -6.19 25.14
N GLU A 60 4.98 -5.62 25.73
CA GLU A 60 5.18 -4.16 25.76
C GLU A 60 5.53 -3.63 24.36
N LEU A 61 6.44 -4.29 23.64
CA LEU A 61 6.81 -3.94 22.28
C LEU A 61 5.60 -3.98 21.34
N VAL A 62 4.74 -4.98 21.47
CA VAL A 62 3.49 -5.06 20.70
C VAL A 62 2.55 -3.91 21.03
N LYS A 63 2.36 -3.57 22.31
CA LYS A 63 1.51 -2.45 22.74
C LYS A 63 2.01 -1.12 22.21
N VAL A 64 3.32 -0.85 22.33
CA VAL A 64 3.95 0.36 21.80
C VAL A 64 3.86 0.37 20.28
N GLY A 65 4.10 -0.77 19.63
CA GLY A 65 4.05 -0.92 18.19
C GLY A 65 2.66 -0.63 17.63
N GLU A 66 1.60 -1.07 18.30
CA GLU A 66 0.23 -0.73 17.91
C GLU A 66 -0.04 0.78 17.99
N ALA A 67 0.43 1.44 19.05
CA ALA A 67 0.26 2.88 19.19
C ALA A 67 1.00 3.64 18.08
N LEU A 68 2.25 3.27 17.81
CA LEU A 68 3.07 3.83 16.73
C LEU A 68 2.47 3.57 15.35
N TYR A 69 1.82 2.42 15.15
CA TYR A 69 1.17 2.07 13.89
C TYR A 69 0.09 3.07 13.46
N LYS A 70 -0.54 3.73 14.44
CA LYS A 70 -1.60 4.73 14.26
C LYS A 70 -1.08 6.17 14.40
N ASP A 71 0.19 6.35 14.75
CA ASP A 71 0.77 7.66 15.01
C ASP A 71 1.19 8.35 13.71
N LYS A 72 0.43 9.40 13.36
CA LYS A 72 0.70 10.23 12.18
C LYS A 72 1.97 11.08 12.34
N LYS A 73 2.45 11.29 13.56
CA LYS A 73 3.67 12.06 13.85
C LYS A 73 4.94 11.38 13.35
N LEU A 74 4.87 10.10 13.01
CA LEU A 74 5.99 9.38 12.37
C LEU A 74 6.27 9.85 10.94
N SER A 75 5.32 10.55 10.32
CA SER A 75 5.42 11.03 8.94
C SER A 75 5.54 12.54 8.88
N THR A 76 6.07 13.05 7.76
CA THR A 76 6.03 14.48 7.45
C THR A 76 4.78 14.89 6.68
N ASN A 77 3.99 13.92 6.21
CA ASN A 77 2.82 14.13 5.36
C ASN A 77 1.48 13.73 6.03
N GLY A 78 1.49 13.49 7.35
CA GLY A 78 0.29 13.19 8.14
C GLY A 78 -0.25 11.77 7.98
N MET A 79 0.49 10.86 7.33
CA MET A 79 0.13 9.45 7.24
C MET A 79 0.67 8.63 8.41
N ALA A 80 -0.06 7.58 8.77
CA ALA A 80 0.40 6.52 9.64
C ALA A 80 0.34 5.18 8.89
N CYS A 81 0.89 4.12 9.47
CA CYS A 81 0.81 2.78 8.87
C CYS A 81 -0.66 2.36 8.68
N GLU A 82 -1.52 2.66 9.67
CA GLU A 82 -2.95 2.39 9.63
C GLU A 82 -3.68 3.14 8.50
N THR A 83 -3.15 4.27 8.01
CA THR A 83 -3.78 5.01 6.91
C THR A 83 -3.96 4.13 5.66
N CYS A 84 -3.02 3.22 5.38
CA CYS A 84 -3.14 2.26 4.28
C CYS A 84 -3.55 0.86 4.75
N HIS A 85 -3.15 0.47 5.96
CA HIS A 85 -3.34 -0.87 6.50
C HIS A 85 -4.42 -0.94 7.59
N ALA A 86 -5.45 -0.11 7.46
CA ALA A 86 -6.63 -0.13 8.31
C ALA A 86 -7.22 -1.55 8.34
N GLY A 87 -7.59 -2.00 9.54
CA GLY A 87 -8.12 -3.36 9.74
C GLY A 87 -7.16 -4.49 9.34
N ARG A 88 -5.84 -4.23 9.29
CA ARG A 88 -4.80 -5.19 8.86
C ARG A 88 -4.95 -5.65 7.41
N ALA A 89 -5.50 -4.78 6.56
CA ALA A 89 -5.73 -5.05 5.14
C ALA A 89 -4.61 -4.46 4.25
N SER A 90 -4.81 -4.56 2.93
CA SER A 90 -3.96 -3.93 1.91
C SER A 90 -2.51 -4.44 1.85
N PHE A 91 -2.22 -5.59 2.46
CA PHE A 91 -0.95 -6.29 2.28
C PHE A 91 -0.98 -7.13 1.02
N ALA A 92 0.15 -7.20 0.31
CA ALA A 92 0.32 -8.16 -0.77
C ALA A 92 0.24 -9.60 -0.21
N PRO A 93 -0.21 -10.60 -0.99
CA PRO A 93 -0.28 -12.00 -0.53
C PRO A 93 1.06 -12.55 -0.01
N GLY A 94 2.18 -12.04 -0.55
CA GLY A 94 3.52 -12.38 -0.11
C GLY A 94 3.81 -12.03 1.37
N PHE A 95 3.07 -11.10 1.96
CA PHE A 95 3.21 -10.73 3.38
C PHE A 95 2.99 -11.93 4.31
N ALA A 96 2.19 -12.93 3.92
CA ALA A 96 2.02 -14.15 4.72
C ALA A 96 3.27 -15.05 4.76
N LYS A 97 4.26 -14.81 3.89
CA LYS A 97 5.48 -15.63 3.83
C LYS A 97 6.44 -15.25 4.96
N PRO A 98 7.15 -16.23 5.55
CA PRO A 98 8.23 -15.94 6.50
C PRO A 98 9.26 -14.97 5.91
N TYR A 99 9.71 -14.02 6.72
CA TYR A 99 10.81 -13.13 6.38
C TYR A 99 12.17 -13.79 6.72
N PRO A 100 13.25 -13.49 5.98
CA PRO A 100 13.29 -12.56 4.85
C PRO A 100 12.73 -13.17 3.57
N HIS A 101 12.10 -12.36 2.71
CA HIS A 101 11.60 -12.80 1.40
C HIS A 101 11.63 -11.68 0.34
N PRO A 102 11.48 -12.00 -0.97
CA PRO A 102 11.45 -10.99 -2.02
C PRO A 102 10.17 -10.16 -2.01
N VAL A 103 10.31 -8.84 -1.98
CA VAL A 103 9.19 -7.89 -2.11
C VAL A 103 9.42 -7.02 -3.35
N ALA A 104 8.42 -6.94 -4.23
CA ALA A 104 8.52 -6.22 -5.50
C ALA A 104 8.91 -4.75 -5.29
N MET A 105 8.28 -4.06 -4.33
CA MET A 105 8.60 -2.68 -3.98
C MET A 105 10.09 -2.49 -3.60
N ALA A 106 10.64 -3.37 -2.77
CA ALA A 106 12.04 -3.27 -2.35
C ALA A 106 12.99 -3.48 -3.55
N LYS A 107 12.68 -4.45 -4.41
CA LYS A 107 13.46 -4.73 -5.62
C LYS A 107 13.40 -3.56 -6.62
N GLU A 108 12.22 -3.02 -6.87
CA GLU A 108 12.01 -1.92 -7.84
C GLU A 108 12.61 -0.60 -7.35
N LYS A 109 12.48 -0.28 -6.06
CA LYS A 109 12.91 1.02 -5.51
C LYS A 109 14.37 1.07 -5.10
N SER A 110 14.97 -0.06 -4.75
CA SER A 110 16.35 -0.09 -4.19
C SER A 110 17.21 -1.24 -4.73
N GLY A 111 16.67 -2.08 -5.62
CA GLY A 111 17.37 -3.26 -6.12
C GLY A 111 17.56 -4.37 -5.08
N VAL A 112 16.89 -4.30 -3.92
CA VAL A 112 17.06 -5.27 -2.84
C VAL A 112 16.28 -6.54 -3.17
N ALA A 113 16.97 -7.68 -3.22
CA ALA A 113 16.39 -8.94 -3.67
C ALA A 113 15.49 -9.61 -2.60
N ARG A 114 15.85 -9.46 -1.32
CA ARG A 114 15.09 -9.97 -0.17
C ARG A 114 15.21 -8.96 0.95
N VAL A 115 14.13 -8.76 1.69
CA VAL A 115 14.08 -7.88 2.85
C VAL A 115 13.70 -8.68 4.08
N HIS A 116 14.19 -8.28 5.23
CA HIS A 116 13.63 -8.60 6.55
C HIS A 116 12.41 -7.72 6.84
N LEU A 117 11.65 -8.05 7.90
CA LEU A 117 10.41 -7.31 8.20
C LEU A 117 10.70 -5.87 8.65
N ASP A 118 11.70 -5.68 9.50
CA ASP A 118 12.18 -4.37 9.94
C ASP A 118 12.70 -3.52 8.77
N GLU A 119 13.41 -4.13 7.83
CA GLU A 119 13.84 -3.47 6.58
C GLU A 119 12.63 -3.01 5.76
N MET A 120 11.60 -3.86 5.64
CA MET A 120 10.35 -3.51 4.95
C MET A 120 9.61 -2.36 5.64
N ILE A 121 9.63 -2.30 6.97
CA ILE A 121 9.06 -1.18 7.74
C ILE A 121 9.75 0.13 7.36
N GLN A 122 11.08 0.15 7.25
CA GLN A 122 11.82 1.34 6.81
C GLN A 122 11.40 1.78 5.39
N PHE A 123 11.16 0.85 4.47
CA PHE A 123 10.60 1.18 3.14
C PHE A 123 9.22 1.83 3.25
N CYS A 124 8.32 1.29 4.06
CA CYS A 124 6.98 1.85 4.28
C CYS A 124 7.04 3.26 4.91
N MET A 125 8.03 3.52 5.75
CA MET A 125 8.23 4.84 6.34
C MET A 125 8.74 5.85 5.29
N ILE A 126 9.74 5.47 4.50
CA ILE A 126 10.36 6.42 3.56
C ILE A 126 9.48 6.67 2.34
N VAL A 127 8.91 5.61 1.76
CA VAL A 127 8.29 5.66 0.43
C VAL A 127 6.92 6.35 0.47
N PRO A 128 5.87 5.79 1.12
CA PRO A 128 4.60 6.47 1.23
C PRO A 128 4.60 7.52 2.34
N MET A 129 5.15 7.26 3.54
CA MET A 129 5.01 8.17 4.68
C MET A 129 5.96 9.38 4.65
N ALA A 130 6.88 9.49 3.66
CA ALA A 130 7.87 10.57 3.60
C ALA A 130 8.58 10.80 4.95
N ALA A 131 8.78 9.71 5.70
CA ALA A 131 9.37 9.73 7.03
C ALA A 131 10.87 9.48 6.95
N LYS A 132 11.58 9.91 8.00
CA LYS A 132 12.95 9.48 8.20
C LYS A 132 12.96 8.01 8.67
N PRO A 133 13.95 7.21 8.25
CA PRO A 133 14.12 5.86 8.79
C PRO A 133 14.35 5.92 10.30
N LEU A 134 13.86 4.92 11.02
CA LEU A 134 14.11 4.79 12.45
C LEU A 134 15.54 4.26 12.69
N PRO A 135 16.18 4.59 13.83
CA PRO A 135 17.44 3.97 14.22
C PRO A 135 17.28 2.45 14.36
N TRP A 136 18.29 1.69 13.95
CA TRP A 136 18.22 0.22 13.89
C TRP A 136 18.09 -0.45 15.26
N ASP A 137 18.57 0.21 16.30
CA ASP A 137 18.55 -0.19 17.70
C ASP A 137 17.43 0.50 18.50
N SER A 138 16.53 1.23 17.84
CA SER A 138 15.48 1.97 18.52
C SER A 138 14.37 1.08 19.06
N LYS A 139 13.72 1.55 20.13
CA LYS A 139 12.54 0.89 20.70
C LYS A 139 11.39 0.92 19.71
N GLU A 140 11.27 2.00 18.94
CA GLU A 140 10.22 2.24 17.96
C GLU A 140 10.29 1.22 16.83
N LEU A 141 11.48 0.96 16.27
CA LEU A 141 11.64 -0.02 15.20
C LEU A 141 11.39 -1.44 15.72
N ALA A 142 11.89 -1.77 16.91
CA ALA A 142 11.63 -3.05 17.55
C ALA A 142 10.14 -3.26 17.83
N ALA A 143 9.45 -2.23 18.33
CA ALA A 143 8.03 -2.25 18.65
C ALA A 143 7.16 -2.39 17.40
N LEU A 144 7.40 -1.57 16.37
CA LEU A 144 6.72 -1.68 15.09
C LEU A 144 6.95 -3.05 14.45
N THR A 145 8.16 -3.59 14.53
CA THR A 145 8.45 -4.93 14.02
C THR A 145 7.67 -6.00 14.79
N ALA A 146 7.67 -5.95 16.13
CA ALA A 146 6.94 -6.90 16.97
C ALA A 146 5.43 -6.88 16.69
N TYR A 147 4.83 -5.69 16.62
CA TYR A 147 3.42 -5.55 16.26
C TYR A 147 3.14 -6.04 14.84
N THR A 148 4.00 -5.72 13.87
CA THR A 148 3.81 -6.16 12.48
C THR A 148 3.93 -7.68 12.34
N VAL A 149 4.75 -8.36 13.16
CA VAL A 149 4.74 -9.83 13.25
C VAL A 149 3.37 -10.35 13.72
N GLN A 150 2.73 -9.70 14.69
CA GLN A 150 1.39 -10.07 15.14
C GLN A 150 0.34 -9.84 14.02
N VAL A 151 0.45 -8.74 13.29
CA VAL A 151 -0.37 -8.46 12.11
C VAL A 151 -0.17 -9.55 11.06
N GLN A 152 1.07 -9.94 10.77
CA GLN A 152 1.41 -11.01 9.83
C GLN A 152 0.79 -12.36 10.23
N LYS A 153 0.88 -12.75 11.50
CA LYS A 153 0.29 -14.01 12.01
C LYS A 153 -1.22 -14.08 11.86
N SER A 154 -1.89 -12.93 11.95
CA SER A 154 -3.35 -12.83 11.77
C SER A 154 -3.78 -12.58 10.32
N PHE A 155 -2.84 -12.30 9.42
CA PHE A 155 -3.12 -12.02 8.02
C PHE A 155 -3.46 -13.30 7.27
N LYS A 156 -4.68 -13.34 6.73
CA LYS A 156 -5.11 -14.37 5.79
C LYS A 156 -5.08 -13.75 4.40
N PRO A 157 -4.15 -14.15 3.51
CA PRO A 157 -4.14 -13.62 2.17
C PRO A 157 -5.47 -13.99 1.51
N VAL A 158 -6.19 -12.98 1.03
CA VAL A 158 -7.32 -13.22 0.14
C VAL A 158 -6.73 -13.82 -1.13
N THR A 159 -6.75 -15.14 -1.25
CA THR A 159 -6.47 -15.81 -2.51
C THR A 159 -7.45 -15.25 -3.51
N SER A 160 -6.98 -14.60 -4.56
CA SER A 160 -7.83 -14.01 -5.59
C SER A 160 -8.69 -15.09 -6.28
N LYS A 161 -9.79 -15.47 -5.64
CA LYS A 161 -11.01 -15.95 -6.26
C LYS A 161 -12.08 -14.94 -5.87
N ALA A 162 -12.67 -14.34 -6.89
CA ALA A 162 -13.60 -13.22 -6.85
C ALA A 162 -12.96 -11.86 -6.52
N ASN A 163 -12.61 -11.15 -7.59
CA ASN A 163 -12.81 -9.70 -7.62
C ASN A 163 -14.33 -9.47 -7.40
N PRO A 164 -14.78 -8.78 -6.35
CA PRO A 164 -16.20 -8.47 -6.18
C PRO A 164 -16.74 -7.56 -7.30
N CYS A 165 -15.86 -6.93 -8.09
CA CYS A 165 -16.22 -6.20 -9.31
C CYS A 165 -16.29 -7.10 -10.57
N ALA A 166 -15.99 -8.40 -10.47
CA ALA A 166 -16.23 -9.38 -11.54
C ALA A 166 -17.59 -10.09 -11.39
N ALA A 167 -18.35 -9.79 -10.32
CA ALA A 167 -19.68 -10.31 -10.13
C ALA A 167 -20.68 -9.58 -11.05
N LYS A 168 -20.94 -10.21 -12.20
CA LYS A 168 -22.13 -10.06 -13.07
C LYS A 168 -22.49 -8.62 -13.46
N ASN A 169 -22.03 -8.23 -14.65
CA ASN A 169 -22.67 -7.19 -15.46
C ASN A 169 -24.08 -7.68 -15.85
N PRO A 170 -25.17 -7.05 -15.36
CA PRO A 170 -26.54 -7.48 -15.68
C PRO A 170 -26.96 -7.16 -17.13
N CYS A 171 -26.11 -6.51 -17.94
CA CYS A 171 -26.40 -6.22 -19.35
C CYS A 171 -25.81 -7.24 -20.34
N ALA A 172 -25.35 -8.40 -19.87
CA ALA A 172 -24.86 -9.48 -20.74
C ALA A 172 -25.91 -10.59 -20.91
N ALA A 173 -27.11 -10.23 -21.36
CA ALA A 173 -28.09 -11.18 -21.88
C ALA A 173 -28.89 -10.49 -22.99
N LYS A 174 -28.66 -10.98 -24.22
CA LYS A 174 -29.40 -10.83 -25.48
C LYS A 174 -30.22 -9.56 -25.73
#